data_AF-A0A3E4LW45-F1
#
_entry.id   AF-A0A3E4LW45-F1
#
_cell.length_a   1.000
_cell.length_b   1.000
_cell.length_c   1.000
_cell.angle_alpha   90.00
_cell.angle_beta   90.00
_cell.angle_gamma   90.00
#
_symmetry.space_group_name_H-M   'P 1'
#
loop_
_entity.id
_entity.type
_entity.pdbx_description
1 polymer ?
#
loop_
_entity_poly.entity_id
_entity_poly.type
_entity_poly.pdbx_seq_one_letter_code
_entity_poly.pdbx_strand_id
1 'polypeptide(L)'
;MNEKKHLTYEGSVIEHLSNDEEISIKDMIKSLGMTQKEFSETFGIPMGTLRHWISGDRECPVYTKRMLAYMVELKRLEAKRDEDGE
;
A
#
# COMPACT_ATOMS: atom_id res chain seq x y z
N MET A 1 -15.77 -17.74 14.32
CA MET A 1 -16.37 -16.57 13.67
C MET A 1 -15.33 -15.46 13.76
N ASN A 2 -14.40 -15.38 12.81
CA ASN A 2 -13.33 -14.38 12.87
C ASN A 2 -13.87 -13.06 12.35
N GLU A 3 -14.21 -12.16 13.26
CA GLU A 3 -14.41 -10.75 12.96
C GLU A 3 -13.12 -10.19 12.36
N LYS A 4 -13.14 -9.99 11.04
CA LYS A 4 -12.15 -9.15 10.37
C LYS A 4 -12.35 -7.74 10.90
N LYS A 5 -11.58 -7.36 11.92
CA LYS A 5 -11.44 -5.97 12.32
C LYS A 5 -10.93 -5.21 11.09
N HIS A 6 -11.84 -4.48 10.45
CA HIS A 6 -11.48 -3.46 9.49
C HIS A 6 -10.72 -2.38 10.24
N LEU A 7 -9.39 -2.51 10.28
CA LEU A 7 -8.53 -1.47 10.83
C LEU A 7 -8.49 -0.32 9.82
N THR A 8 -9.01 0.82 10.24
CA THR A 8 -8.74 2.11 9.60
C THR A 8 -7.22 2.32 9.57
N TYR A 9 -6.68 2.63 8.40
CA TYR A 9 -5.25 2.59 8.06
C TYR A 9 -4.50 3.83 8.58
N GLU A 10 -4.48 4.00 9.91
CA GLU A 10 -3.79 5.10 10.59
C GLU A 10 -2.30 4.77 10.87
N GLY A 11 -1.93 3.50 10.98
CA GLY A 11 -0.57 3.05 11.35
C GLY A 11 0.48 3.15 10.23
N SER A 12 1.76 3.09 10.62
CA SER A 12 2.89 3.03 9.67
C SER A 12 2.93 1.67 8.99
N VAL A 13 3.15 1.65 7.67
CA VAL A 13 3.28 0.40 6.90
C VAL A 13 4.44 -0.48 7.42
N ILE A 14 5.43 0.13 8.07
CA ILE A 14 6.62 -0.53 8.63
C ILE A 14 6.31 -1.31 9.91
N GLU A 15 5.39 -0.81 10.74
CA GLU A 15 4.97 -1.52 11.96
C GLU A 15 4.30 -2.85 11.62
N HIS A 16 3.47 -2.88 10.57
CA HIS A 16 2.77 -4.08 10.11
C HIS A 16 3.72 -5.11 9.50
N LEU A 17 4.73 -4.68 8.74
CA LEU A 17 5.80 -5.57 8.24
C LEU A 17 6.58 -6.24 9.38
N SER A 18 6.62 -5.61 10.55
CA SER A 18 7.31 -6.14 11.74
C SER A 18 6.43 -7.09 12.56
N ASN A 19 5.09 -7.01 12.39
CA ASN A 19 4.10 -7.82 13.09
C ASN A 19 3.58 -9.01 12.26
N ASP A 20 4.18 -9.30 11.10
CA ASP A 20 3.72 -10.32 10.13
C ASP A 20 2.23 -10.15 9.71
N GLU A 21 1.69 -8.93 9.81
CA GLU A 21 0.33 -8.65 9.39
C GLU A 21 0.24 -8.53 7.87
N GLU A 22 -0.74 -9.19 7.27
CA GLU A 22 -0.93 -9.19 5.83
C GLU A 22 -1.51 -7.85 5.34
N ILE A 23 -0.66 -6.97 4.82
CA ILE A 23 -1.10 -5.75 4.12
C ILE A 23 -1.47 -6.09 2.68
N SER A 24 -2.70 -5.78 2.24
CA SER A 24 -3.06 -5.92 0.83
C SER A 24 -2.58 -4.73 -0.01
N ILE A 25 -2.35 -4.94 -1.31
CA ILE A 25 -2.05 -3.85 -2.27
C ILE A 25 -3.19 -2.82 -2.28
N LYS A 26 -4.43 -3.26 -2.08
CA LYS A 26 -5.59 -2.38 -2.02
C LYS A 26 -5.54 -1.41 -0.84
N ASP A 27 -5.00 -1.86 0.29
CA ASP A 27 -4.92 -1.02 1.49
C ASP A 27 -3.74 -0.03 1.39
N MET A 28 -2.62 -0.43 0.77
CA MET A 28 -1.55 0.50 0.40
C MET A 28 -2.01 1.64 -0.53
N ILE A 29 -2.91 1.34 -1.48
CA ILE A 29 -3.47 2.36 -2.38
C ILE A 29 -4.33 3.35 -1.57
N LYS A 30 -5.20 2.83 -0.71
CA LYS A 30 -6.07 3.66 0.13
C LYS A 30 -5.29 4.53 1.11
N SER A 31 -4.18 4.03 1.64
CA SER A 31 -3.37 4.77 2.61
C SER A 31 -2.72 6.03 2.04
N LEU A 32 -2.57 6.10 0.71
CA LEU A 32 -2.08 7.27 0.00
C LEU A 32 -3.21 8.16 -0.54
N GLY A 33 -4.47 7.78 -0.34
CA GLY A 33 -5.61 8.49 -0.93
C GLY A 33 -5.64 8.45 -2.46
N MET A 34 -4.89 7.54 -3.09
CA MET A 34 -4.74 7.48 -4.54
C MET A 34 -5.80 6.57 -5.20
N THR A 35 -6.12 6.87 -6.45
CA THR A 35 -6.75 5.90 -7.35
C THR A 35 -5.76 4.81 -7.75
N GLN A 36 -6.27 3.67 -8.26
CA GLN A 36 -5.39 2.61 -8.78
C GLN A 36 -4.51 3.10 -9.94
N LYS A 37 -4.99 4.05 -10.74
CA LYS A 37 -4.25 4.62 -11.87
C LYS A 37 -3.08 5.46 -11.37
N GLU A 38 -3.32 6.39 -10.45
CA GLU A 38 -2.26 7.22 -9.86
C GLU A 38 -1.22 6.37 -9.15
N PHE A 39 -1.64 5.32 -8.44
CA PHE A 39 -0.71 4.38 -7.81
C PHE A 39 0.14 3.62 -8.85
N SER A 40 -0.49 3.15 -9.93
CA SER A 40 0.19 2.48 -11.05
C SER A 40 1.26 3.39 -11.66
N GLU A 41 0.92 4.65 -11.90
CA GLU A 41 1.84 5.66 -12.47
C GLU A 41 2.94 6.04 -11.47
N THR A 42 2.61 6.24 -10.20
CA THR A 42 3.55 6.63 -9.13
C THR A 42 4.64 5.59 -8.91
N PHE A 43 4.29 4.30 -8.88
CA PHE A 43 5.24 3.22 -8.60
C PHE A 43 5.71 2.47 -9.85
N GLY A 44 5.32 2.92 -11.05
CA GLY A 44 5.72 2.31 -12.31
C GLY A 44 5.25 0.87 -12.50
N ILE A 45 4.12 0.50 -11.89
CA ILE A 45 3.55 -0.85 -11.98
C ILE A 45 2.55 -0.87 -13.13
N PRO A 46 2.65 -1.76 -14.13
CA PRO A 46 1.65 -1.85 -15.18
C PRO A 46 0.24 -2.08 -14.61
N MET A 47 -0.74 -1.32 -15.09
CA MET A 47 -2.11 -1.35 -14.55
C MET A 47 -2.74 -2.76 -14.58
N GLY A 48 -2.46 -3.56 -15.61
CA GLY A 48 -2.92 -4.96 -15.69
C GLY A 48 -2.35 -5.82 -14.57
N THR A 49 -1.04 -5.68 -14.30
CA THR A 49 -0.37 -6.35 -13.18
C THR A 49 -0.97 -5.94 -11.84
N LEU A 50 -1.15 -4.64 -11.63
CA LEU A 50 -1.75 -4.10 -10.41
C LEU A 50 -3.17 -4.65 -10.18
N ARG A 51 -3.99 -4.71 -11.25
CA ARG A 51 -5.33 -5.29 -11.19
C ARG A 51 -5.33 -6.75 -10.78
N HIS A 52 -4.44 -7.57 -11.36
CA HIS A 52 -4.33 -8.98 -10.98
C HIS A 52 -3.94 -9.18 -9.51
N TRP A 53 -3.06 -8.32 -8.98
CA TRP A 53 -2.70 -8.35 -7.56
C TRP A 53 -3.86 -7.92 -6.65
N ILE A 54 -4.67 -6.95 -7.08
CA ILE A 54 -5.83 -6.48 -6.32
C ILE A 54 -6.99 -7.48 -6.35
N SER A 55 -7.24 -8.13 -7.49
CA SER A 55 -8.30 -9.14 -7.64
C SER A 55 -7.94 -10.48 -7.01
N GLY A 56 -6.64 -10.74 -6.81
CA GLY A 56 -6.13 -12.04 -6.36
C GLY A 56 -5.96 -13.05 -7.49
N ASP A 57 -6.16 -12.64 -8.76
CA ASP A 57 -5.92 -13.52 -9.92
C ASP A 57 -4.45 -13.96 -10.03
N ARG A 58 -3.55 -13.09 -9.56
CA ARG A 58 -2.13 -13.41 -9.39
C ARG A 58 -1.65 -12.85 -8.07
N GLU A 59 -0.84 -13.63 -7.37
CA GLU A 59 -0.20 -13.16 -6.14
C GLU A 59 0.93 -12.18 -6.48
N CYS A 60 1.01 -11.08 -5.73
CA CYS A 60 2.16 -10.20 -5.77
C CYS A 60 3.36 -10.92 -5.12
N PRO A 61 4.52 -11.02 -5.79
CA PRO A 61 5.70 -11.62 -5.17
C PRO A 61 6.01 -10.99 -3.82
N VAL A 62 6.28 -11.82 -2.81
CA VAL A 62 6.45 -11.37 -1.40
C VAL A 62 7.49 -10.26 -1.27
N TYR A 63 8.62 -10.38 -1.96
CA TYR A 63 9.68 -9.36 -1.94
C TYR A 63 9.22 -8.04 -2.56
N THR A 64 8.45 -8.09 -3.65
CA THR A 64 7.87 -6.92 -4.31
C THR A 64 6.86 -6.23 -3.40
N LYS A 65 5.99 -7.01 -2.77
CA LYS A 65 4.98 -6.53 -1.80
C LYS A 65 5.66 -5.82 -0.63
N ARG A 66 6.77 -6.38 -0.11
CA ARG A 66 7.59 -5.77 0.94
C ARG A 66 8.25 -4.47 0.46
N MET A 67 8.90 -4.45 -0.71
CA MET A 67 9.53 -3.23 -1.24
C MET A 67 8.50 -2.12 -1.47
N LEU A 68 7.35 -2.45 -2.05
CA LEU A 68 6.28 -1.50 -2.32
C LEU A 68 5.72 -0.90 -1.03
N ALA A 69 5.60 -1.70 0.03
CA ALA A 69 5.23 -1.24 1.36
C ALA A 69 6.19 -0.15 1.89
N TYR A 70 7.52 -0.32 1.75
CA TYR A 70 8.49 0.73 2.10
C TYR A 70 8.31 2.00 1.24
N MET A 71 8.13 1.85 -0.07
CA MET A 71 7.95 2.98 -0.98
C MET A 71 6.68 3.78 -0.68
N VAL A 72 5.60 3.09 -0.31
CA VAL A 72 4.33 3.70 0.12
C VAL A 72 4.53 4.54 1.37
N GLU A 73 5.27 4.03 2.37
CA GLU A 73 5.54 4.82 3.58
C GLU A 73 6.38 6.06 3.28
N LEU A 74 7.44 5.93 2.45
CA LEU A 74 8.23 7.08 2.02
C LEU A 74 7.35 8.14 1.34
N LYS A 75 6.42 7.71 0.46
CA LYS A 75 5.50 8.62 -0.22
C LYS A 75 4.57 9.35 0.75
N ARG A 76 4.10 8.66 1.79
CA ARG A 76 3.27 9.25 2.85
C ARG A 76 4.05 10.27 3.67
N LEU A 77 5.32 10.00 3.96
CA LEU A 77 6.19 10.94 4.70
C LEU A 77 6.54 12.18 3.86
N GLU A 78 6.72 12.03 2.54
CA GLU A 78 6.83 13.16 1.62
C GLU A 78 5.61 14.08 1.71
N ALA A 79 4.40 13.51 1.58
CA ALA A 79 3.16 14.29 1.66
C ALA A 79 3.00 15.04 2.99
N LYS A 80 3.32 14.39 4.12
CA LYS A 80 3.29 15.06 5.44
C LYS A 80 4.29 16.22 5.55
N ARG A 81 5.49 16.07 5.00
CA ARG A 81 6.50 17.14 5.02
C ARG A 81 6.09 18.34 4.19
N ASP A 82 5.37 18.11 3.09
CA ASP A 82 4.83 19.18 2.27
C ASP A 82 3.68 19.92 2.99
N GLU A 83 2.82 19.20 3.73
CA GLU A 83 1.75 19.77 4.57
C GLU A 83 2.27 20.60 5.75
N ASP A 84 3.33 20.14 6.45
CA ASP A 84 3.91 20.84 7.61
C ASP A 84 4.82 22.03 7.21
N GLY A 85 5.17 22.13 5.91
CA GLY A 85 6.06 23.14 5.34
C GLY A 85 5.35 24.38 4.78
N GLU A 86 4.01 24.38 4.75
CA GLU A 86 3.12 25.54 4.46
C GLU A 86 2.61 26.19 5.77
#